data_AF-A0A0J2KR58-F1
#
_entry.id   AF-A0A0J2KR58-F1
#
_cell.length_a   1.000
_cell.length_b   1.000
_cell.length_c   1.000
_cell.angle_alpha   90.00
_cell.angle_beta   90.00
_cell.angle_gamma   90.00
#
_symmetry.space_group_name_H-M   'P 1'
#
loop_
_entity.id
_entity.type
_entity.pdbx_description
1 polymer ?
#
loop_
_entity_poly.entity_id
_entity_poly.type
_entity_poly.pdbx_seq_one_letter_code
_entity_poly.pdbx_strand_id
1 'polypeptide(L)' 'MFSVGDLVQPRAGGPKLKVVEVQDDRIIAVQASNEQGEKYTLKAADVTAYKEDGDFGVC' A
#
# COMPACT_ATOMS: atom_id res chain seq x y z
N MET A 1 -10.22 -4.63 -1.40
CA MET A 1 -9.20 -5.68 -1.62
C MET A 1 -7.97 -5.00 -2.20
N PHE A 2 -6.80 -5.25 -1.64
CA PHE A 2 -5.53 -4.75 -2.17
C PHE A 2 -5.05 -5.63 -3.32
N SER A 3 -4.19 -5.10 -4.17
CA SER A 3 -3.58 -5.84 -5.30
C SER A 3 -2.09 -5.57 -5.35
N VAL A 4 -1.33 -6.49 -5.96
CA VAL A 4 0.10 -6.26 -6.22
C VAL A 4 0.25 -5.03 -7.12
N GLY A 5 1.12 -4.12 -6.73
CA GLY A 5 1.35 -2.83 -7.37
C GLY A 5 0.58 -1.67 -6.74
N ASP A 6 -0.40 -1.93 -5.87
CA ASP A 6 -1.18 -0.89 -5.18
C ASP A 6 -0.30 -0.13 -4.18
N LEU A 7 -0.52 1.17 -4.03
CA LEU A 7 0.14 1.96 -3.00
C LEU A 7 -0.73 1.95 -1.75
N VAL A 8 -0.11 1.73 -0.60
CA VAL A 8 -0.79 1.68 0.70
C VAL A 8 -0.03 2.51 1.72
N GLN A 9 -0.75 3.04 2.70
CA GLN A 9 -0.20 3.79 3.80
C GLN A 9 -0.66 3.19 5.14
N PRO A 10 0.25 2.95 6.09
CA PRO A 10 -0.12 2.52 7.44
C PRO A 10 -1.04 3.54 8.11
N ARG A 11 -2.08 3.07 8.81
CA ARG A 11 -2.98 3.97 9.57
C ARG A 11 -2.29 4.71 10.71
N ALA A 12 -1.22 4.13 11.24
CA ALA A 12 -0.38 4.76 12.26
C ALA A 12 0.39 6.00 11.76
N GLY A 13 0.37 6.26 10.44
CA GLY A 13 1.25 7.24 9.81
C GLY A 13 2.62 6.64 9.51
N GLY A 14 3.22 7.03 8.40
CA GLY A 14 4.48 6.45 7.94
C GLY A 14 4.74 6.70 6.46
N PRO A 15 5.86 6.17 5.92
CA PRO A 15 6.18 6.28 4.51
C PRO A 15 5.16 5.50 3.65
N LYS A 16 5.04 5.91 2.38
CA LYS A 16 4.23 5.18 1.41
C LYS A 16 4.86 3.82 1.13
N LEU A 17 4.02 2.78 1.09
CA LEU A 17 4.43 1.43 0.78
C LEU A 17 3.77 0.98 -0.52
N LYS A 18 4.47 0.19 -1.32
CA LYS A 18 3.96 -0.45 -2.53
C LYS A 18 3.75 -1.92 -2.26
N VAL A 19 2.54 -2.40 -2.47
CA VAL A 19 2.17 -3.80 -2.29
C VAL A 19 2.91 -4.64 -3.33
N VAL A 20 3.67 -5.61 -2.87
CA VAL A 20 4.37 -6.57 -3.74
C VAL A 20 3.70 -7.94 -3.70
N GLU A 21 2.96 -8.24 -2.64
CA GLU A 21 2.24 -9.49 -2.49
C GLU A 21 1.02 -9.29 -1.56
N VAL A 22 -0.08 -9.96 -1.89
CA VAL A 22 -1.33 -9.91 -1.12
C VAL A 22 -1.66 -11.32 -0.66
N GLN A 23 -1.92 -11.45 0.64
CA GLN A 23 -2.49 -12.64 1.27
C GLN A 23 -3.90 -12.32 1.77
N ASP A 24 -4.60 -13.31 2.32
CA ASP A 24 -6.00 -13.16 2.76
C ASP A 24 -6.21 -12.04 3.82
N ASP A 25 -5.45 -12.05 4.93
CA ASP A 25 -5.56 -11.05 6.02
C ASP A 25 -4.40 -10.04 6.02
N ARG A 26 -3.32 -10.36 5.30
CA ARG A 26 -2.05 -9.64 5.35
C ARG A 26 -1.60 -9.23 3.97
N ILE A 27 -0.89 -8.13 3.89
CA ILE A 27 -0.24 -7.66 2.69
C ILE A 27 1.26 -7.50 2.96
N ILE A 28 2.05 -7.76 1.94
CA ILE A 28 3.47 -7.52 1.95
C ILE A 28 3.71 -6.35 1.04
N ALA A 29 4.29 -5.29 1.60
CA ALA A 29 4.57 -4.06 0.90
C ALA A 29 6.01 -3.62 1.16
N VAL A 30 6.64 -2.99 0.17
CA VAL A 30 7.99 -2.41 0.28
C VAL A 30 7.88 -0.90 0.29
N GLN A 31 8.90 -0.18 0.75
CA GLN A 31 8.87 1.28 0.61
C GLN A 31 8.77 1.68 -0.86
N ALA A 32 7.86 2.60 -1.18
CA ALA A 32 7.70 3.09 -2.56
C ALA A 32 8.99 3.77 -3.07
N SER A 33 9.77 4.38 -2.17
CA SER A 33 11.08 4.95 -2.48
C SER A 33 12.19 3.91 -2.62
N ASN A 34 11.99 2.67 -2.16
CA ASN A 34 13.00 1.63 -2.17
C ASN A 34 12.38 0.23 -2.34
N GLU A 35 12.04 -0.11 -3.59
CA GLU A 35 11.32 -1.35 -3.92
C GLU A 35 12.14 -2.64 -3.67
N GLN A 36 13.48 -2.54 -3.65
CA GLN A 36 14.39 -3.62 -3.27
C GLN A 36 14.73 -3.62 -1.77
N GLY A 37 14.11 -2.73 -1.01
CA GLY A 37 14.33 -2.59 0.42
C GLY A 37 13.63 -3.67 1.26
N GLU A 38 13.46 -3.34 2.53
CA GLU A 38 12.82 -4.24 3.48
C GLU A 38 11.33 -4.43 3.15
N LYS A 39 10.87 -5.68 3.23
CA LYS A 39 9.48 -6.06 3.02
C LYS A 39 8.72 -5.94 4.34
N TYR A 40 7.72 -5.07 4.38
CA TYR A 40 6.84 -4.87 5.51
C TYR A 40 5.63 -5.77 5.37
N THR A 41 5.43 -6.64 6.36
CA THR A 41 4.21 -7.46 6.45
C THR A 41 3.23 -6.76 7.38
N LEU A 42 2.15 -6.22 6.81
CA LEU A 42 1.13 -5.47 7.54
C LEU A 42 -0.22 -6.13 7.31
N LYS A 43 -1.15 -6.00 8.27
CA LYS A 43 -2.51 -6.47 8.05
C LYS A 43 -3.23 -5.53 7.09
N ALA A 44 -4.06 -6.09 6.21
CA ALA A 44 -4.93 -5.32 5.33
C ALA A 44 -5.87 -4.39 6.14
N ALA A 45 -6.21 -4.77 7.38
CA ALA A 45 -6.98 -3.93 8.28
C ALA A 45 -6.20 -2.73 8.86
N ASP A 46 -4.88 -2.79 8.96
CA ASP A 46 -4.05 -1.74 9.56
C ASP A 46 -3.45 -0.77 8.53
N VAL A 47 -3.73 -1.02 7.24
CA VAL A 47 -3.29 -0.19 6.12
C VAL A 47 -4.49 0.37 5.37
N THR A 48 -4.31 1.56 4.80
CA THR A 48 -5.30 2.21 3.93
C THR A 48 -4.73 2.29 2.53
N ALA A 49 -5.56 2.09 1.51
CA ALA A 49 -5.18 2.30 0.11
C ALA A 49 -4.76 3.76 -0.08
N TYR A 50 -3.51 3.96 -0.49
CA TYR A 50 -3.00 5.25 -0.87
C TYR A 50 -3.45 5.53 -2.30
N LYS A 51 -4.61 6.18 -2.43
CA LYS A 51 -5.06 6.75 -3.69
C LYS A 51 -4.42 8.12 -3.87
N GLU A 52 -3.73 8.33 -4.98
CA GLU A 52 -3.66 9.67 -5.55
C GLU A 52 -5.08 9.99 -6.01
N ASP A 53 -5.79 10.84 -5.26
CA ASP A 53 -7.03 11.51 -5.68
C ASP A 53 -6.69 12.36 -6.92
N GLY A 54 -6.60 11.72 -8.08
CA GLY A 54 -6.08 12.32 -9.30
C GLY A 54 -6.94 12.11 -10.53
N ASP A 55 -8.07 11.40 -10.44
CA ASP A 55 -8.99 11.27 -11.56
C ASP A 55 -10.38 10.78 -11.11
N PHE A 56 -11.24 11.68 -10.63
CA PHE A 56 -12.71 11.55 -10.73
C PHE A 56 -13.35 12.92 -10.48
N GLY A 57 -13.32 13.75 -11.52
CA GLY A 57 -13.94 15.07 -11.54
C GLY A 57 -14.04 15.61 -12.96
N VAL A 58 -14.64 14.83 -13.84
CA VAL A 58 -15.15 15.23 -15.15
C VAL A 58 -15.93 16.56 -15.05
N CYS A 59 -15.68 17.49 -15.97
CA CYS A 59 -16.60 18.57 -16.32
C CYS A 59 -16.63 18.68 -17.84
#